data_AF-A0A7V6PVV8-F1
#
_entry.id   AF-A0A7V6PVV8-F1
#
_cell.length_a   1.000
_cell.length_b   1.000
_cell.length_c   1.000
_cell.angle_alpha   90.00
_cell.angle_beta   90.00
_cell.angle_gamma   90.00
#
_symmetry.space_group_name_H-M   'P 1'
#
loop_
_entity.id
_entity.type
_entity.pdbx_description
1 polymer ?
#
loop_
_entity_poly.entity_id
_entity_poly.type
_entity_poly.pdbx_seq_one_letter_code
_entity_poly.pdbx_strand_id
1 'polypeptide(L)'
;MPEYIVRIDFFNLPARAAGETEYTWAVMEPPKGMGPYAQNKLRKTNFEFSGYLVCNTGKQDRINNAFKFVDWMYSPEGKEILSWGKEGVTYEVVNGKKQFIMDDKGTPPRNLYGIGTYGLYQVVDPESNEALYTEENVREARKAINYLEDRANPLHWLPLNEAETEIQSQLGTTIKTYVDEQLSKFMLDQRPLSEWDAYVQEVKALGVDDLIKMYETAYNRIMKK
;
A
#
# COMPACT_ATOMS: atom_id res chain seq x y z
N MET A 1 1.93 -4.12 0.17
CA MET A 1 2.68 -5.32 0.62
C MET A 1 3.36 -5.96 -0.58
N PRO A 2 4.57 -6.53 -0.49
CA PRO A 2 5.18 -7.25 -1.61
C PRO A 2 4.24 -8.34 -2.14
N GLU A 3 4.17 -8.51 -3.46
CA GLU A 3 3.15 -9.34 -4.12
C GLU A 3 3.21 -10.81 -3.68
N TYR A 4 4.42 -11.32 -3.41
CA TYR A 4 4.69 -12.69 -2.96
C TYR A 4 4.18 -13.00 -1.53
N ILE A 5 3.64 -12.02 -0.81
CA ILE A 5 3.12 -12.18 0.55
C ILE A 5 1.59 -12.30 0.56
N VAL A 6 0.89 -11.81 -0.48
CA VAL A 6 -0.58 -11.70 -0.50
C VAL A 6 -1.25 -12.32 -1.71
N ARG A 7 -0.47 -12.72 -2.72
CA ARG A 7 -0.96 -13.33 -3.97
C ARG A 7 -0.23 -14.64 -4.26
N ILE A 8 -0.26 -15.57 -3.31
CA ILE A 8 0.34 -16.90 -3.49
C ILE A 8 -0.34 -17.69 -4.62
N ASP A 9 -1.61 -17.40 -4.93
CA ASP A 9 -2.33 -18.00 -6.06
C ASP A 9 -1.61 -17.77 -7.40
N PHE A 10 -0.93 -16.63 -7.54
CA PHE A 10 -0.18 -16.27 -8.76
C PHE A 10 0.94 -17.28 -9.06
N PHE A 11 1.48 -17.93 -8.04
CA PHE A 11 2.55 -18.92 -8.16
C PHE A 11 2.00 -20.35 -8.03
N ASN A 12 1.15 -20.58 -7.04
CA ASN A 12 0.65 -21.92 -6.71
C ASN A 12 -0.25 -22.49 -7.79
N LEU A 13 -1.19 -21.71 -8.33
CA LEU A 13 -2.16 -22.23 -9.31
C LEU A 13 -1.49 -22.65 -10.62
N PRO A 14 -0.62 -21.83 -11.26
CA PRO A 14 0.04 -22.24 -12.50
C PRO A 14 0.98 -23.44 -12.30
N ALA A 15 1.74 -23.49 -11.20
CA ALA A 15 2.66 -24.60 -10.93
C ALA A 15 1.92 -25.94 -10.75
N ARG A 16 0.86 -25.94 -9.94
CA ARG A 16 0.03 -27.14 -9.72
C ARG A 16 -0.70 -27.56 -11.00
N ALA A 17 -1.18 -26.60 -11.80
CA ALA A 17 -1.79 -26.89 -13.10
C ALA A 17 -0.79 -27.48 -14.11
N ALA A 18 0.51 -27.18 -13.98
CA ALA A 18 1.58 -27.76 -14.79
C ALA A 18 2.04 -29.16 -14.33
N GLY A 19 1.44 -29.70 -13.27
CA GLY A 19 1.71 -31.06 -12.77
C GLY A 19 2.52 -31.10 -11.46
N GLU A 20 2.99 -29.97 -10.95
CA GLU A 20 3.70 -29.88 -9.68
C GLU A 20 2.70 -29.81 -8.51
N THR A 21 1.97 -30.90 -8.27
CA THR A 21 0.82 -30.93 -7.34
C THR A 21 1.18 -30.55 -5.91
N GLU A 22 2.42 -30.82 -5.49
CA GLU A 22 2.94 -30.52 -4.15
C GLU A 22 3.57 -29.12 -4.05
N TYR A 23 3.61 -28.35 -5.14
CA TYR A 23 4.19 -27.01 -5.12
C TYR A 23 3.41 -26.10 -4.16
N THR A 24 4.13 -25.46 -3.23
CA THR A 24 3.51 -24.50 -2.32
C THR A 24 4.42 -23.32 -2.05
N TRP A 25 3.88 -22.14 -2.30
CA TRP A 25 4.36 -20.86 -1.83
C TRP A 25 3.46 -20.42 -0.66
N ALA A 26 4.07 -20.08 0.47
CA ALA A 26 3.36 -19.75 1.71
C ALA A 26 4.01 -18.56 2.43
N VAL A 27 3.24 -17.90 3.29
CA VAL A 27 3.75 -16.79 4.09
C VAL A 27 4.54 -17.35 5.28
N MET A 28 5.79 -16.93 5.38
CA MET A 28 6.62 -17.17 6.56
C MET A 28 6.60 -15.95 7.49
N GLU A 29 6.78 -16.22 8.78
CA GLU A 29 7.07 -15.16 9.75
C GLU A 29 8.37 -14.44 9.35
N PRO A 30 8.40 -13.09 9.33
CA PRO A 30 9.62 -12.37 9.04
C PRO A 30 10.72 -12.74 10.04
N PRO A 31 11.93 -13.06 9.57
CA PRO A 31 13.02 -13.39 10.48
C PRO A 31 13.32 -12.20 11.39
N LYS A 32 13.50 -12.47 12.68
CA LYS A 32 13.93 -11.45 13.63
C LYS A 32 15.39 -11.10 13.37
N GLY A 33 15.68 -9.82 13.17
CA GLY A 33 17.06 -9.33 13.06
C GLY A 33 17.88 -9.51 14.35
N MET A 34 19.21 -9.40 14.26
CA MET A 34 20.13 -9.63 15.38
C MET A 34 20.29 -8.44 16.35
N GLY A 35 19.41 -7.43 16.27
CA GLY A 35 19.50 -6.21 17.08
C GLY A 35 18.59 -6.21 18.31
N PRO A 36 18.90 -5.40 19.33
CA PRO A 36 18.08 -5.29 20.55
C PRO A 36 16.66 -4.78 20.29
N TYR A 37 16.46 -4.03 19.20
CA TYR A 37 15.16 -3.49 18.78
C TYR A 37 14.52 -4.27 17.62
N ALA A 38 15.12 -5.38 17.18
CA ALA A 38 14.62 -6.12 16.04
C ALA A 38 13.29 -6.83 16.39
N GLN A 39 12.35 -6.77 15.44
CA GLN A 39 11.04 -7.40 15.55
C GLN A 39 10.81 -8.31 14.34
N ASN A 40 9.91 -9.27 14.50
CA ASN A 40 9.35 -10.14 13.45
C ASN A 40 8.25 -9.41 12.65
N LYS A 41 8.45 -8.12 12.37
CA LYS A 41 7.47 -7.24 11.75
C LYS A 41 7.97 -6.67 10.43
N LEU A 42 7.05 -6.50 9.48
CA LEU A 42 7.19 -5.79 8.23
C LEU A 42 6.63 -4.38 8.38
N ARG A 43 7.17 -3.42 7.62
CA ARG A 43 6.62 -2.06 7.55
C ARG A 43 5.10 -2.08 7.32
N LYS A 44 4.37 -1.19 7.98
CA LYS A 44 2.95 -1.00 7.67
C LYS A 44 2.78 -0.67 6.18
N THR A 45 1.86 -1.34 5.48
CA THR A 45 1.62 -1.09 4.04
C THR A 45 0.16 -1.00 3.63
N ASN A 46 -0.80 -1.16 4.54
CA ASN A 46 -2.23 -1.06 4.24
C ASN A 46 -2.76 0.37 4.46
N PHE A 47 -2.18 1.33 3.75
CA PHE A 47 -2.68 2.70 3.64
C PHE A 47 -2.86 3.05 2.16
N GLU A 48 -3.80 3.94 1.88
CA GLU A 48 -4.08 4.44 0.53
C GLU A 48 -3.39 5.80 0.35
N PHE A 49 -2.70 5.99 -0.77
CA PHE A 49 -2.04 7.25 -1.13
C PHE A 49 -2.76 8.00 -2.23
N SER A 50 -3.77 7.37 -2.83
CA SER A 50 -4.56 7.92 -3.91
C SER A 50 -5.85 8.51 -3.35
N GLY A 51 -6.29 9.61 -3.92
CA GLY A 51 -7.55 10.23 -3.55
C GLY A 51 -8.12 11.01 -4.71
N TYR A 52 -9.32 11.56 -4.51
CA TYR A 52 -9.91 12.46 -5.49
C TYR A 52 -9.50 13.91 -5.22
N LEU A 53 -9.35 14.65 -6.32
CA LEU A 53 -9.26 16.10 -6.29
C LEU A 53 -10.52 16.67 -6.93
N VAL A 54 -11.24 17.53 -6.19
CA VAL A 54 -12.38 18.28 -6.73
C VAL A 54 -11.86 19.61 -7.28
N CYS A 55 -11.78 19.71 -8.61
CA CYS A 55 -11.33 20.93 -9.26
C CYS A 55 -12.31 22.09 -9.01
N ASN A 56 -11.79 23.30 -8.81
CA ASN A 56 -12.61 24.49 -8.80
C ASN A 56 -13.11 24.80 -10.22
N THR A 57 -14.37 24.49 -10.49
CA THR A 57 -15.01 24.74 -11.80
C THR A 57 -15.60 26.13 -11.94
N GLY A 58 -15.49 26.98 -10.91
CA GLY A 58 -16.20 28.26 -10.81
C GLY A 58 -17.72 28.12 -10.64
N LYS A 59 -18.25 26.90 -10.53
CA LYS A 59 -19.69 26.60 -10.38
C LYS A 59 -19.93 25.88 -9.07
N GLN A 60 -20.42 26.60 -8.06
CA GLN A 60 -20.60 26.07 -6.70
C GLN A 60 -21.46 24.80 -6.66
N ASP A 61 -22.54 24.73 -7.44
CA ASP A 61 -23.42 23.54 -7.46
C ASP A 61 -22.69 22.29 -7.95
N ARG A 62 -21.79 22.42 -8.93
CA ARG A 62 -20.98 21.30 -9.42
C ARG A 62 -20.00 20.82 -8.35
N ILE A 63 -19.38 21.76 -7.63
CA ILE A 63 -18.46 21.47 -6.54
C ILE A 63 -19.20 20.76 -5.40
N ASN A 64 -20.36 21.27 -4.98
CA ASN A 64 -21.19 20.67 -3.94
C ASN A 64 -21.66 19.26 -4.32
N ASN A 65 -22.08 19.05 -5.57
CA ASN A 65 -22.51 17.74 -6.04
C ASN A 65 -21.33 16.74 -6.11
N ALA A 66 -20.13 17.19 -6.47
CA ALA A 66 -18.94 16.36 -6.42
C ALA A 66 -18.64 15.88 -4.99
N PHE A 67 -18.71 16.78 -3.99
CA PHE A 67 -18.52 16.39 -2.60
C PHE A 67 -19.60 15.42 -2.11
N LYS A 68 -20.88 15.63 -2.46
CA LYS A 68 -21.94 14.68 -2.14
C LYS A 68 -21.70 13.30 -2.75
N PHE A 69 -21.18 13.24 -3.98
CA PHE A 69 -20.86 11.97 -4.63
C PHE A 69 -19.71 11.25 -3.93
N VAL A 70 -18.65 11.96 -3.54
CA VAL A 70 -17.54 11.40 -2.76
C VAL A 70 -18.02 10.92 -1.38
N ASP A 71 -18.84 11.71 -0.69
CA ASP A 71 -19.44 11.33 0.59
C ASP A 71 -20.31 10.07 0.47
N TRP A 72 -21.11 9.96 -0.59
CA TRP A 72 -21.89 8.75 -0.87
C TRP A 72 -21.01 7.50 -1.03
N MET A 73 -19.78 7.61 -1.56
CA MET A 73 -18.86 6.45 -1.64
C MET A 73 -18.45 5.89 -0.27
N TYR A 74 -18.57 6.67 0.81
CA TYR A 74 -18.34 6.22 2.18
C TYR A 74 -19.60 5.61 2.83
N SER A 75 -20.77 5.79 2.22
CA SER A 75 -22.02 5.21 2.73
C SER A 75 -22.01 3.67 2.63
N PRO A 76 -22.82 2.95 3.43
CA PRO A 76 -22.95 1.50 3.30
C PRO A 76 -23.36 1.04 1.90
N GLU A 77 -24.26 1.79 1.25
CA GLU A 77 -24.69 1.52 -0.12
C GLU A 77 -23.54 1.72 -1.11
N GLY A 78 -22.81 2.84 -1.01
CA GLY A 78 -21.65 3.13 -1.85
C GLY A 78 -20.57 2.05 -1.70
N LYS A 79 -20.22 1.70 -0.46
CA LYS A 79 -19.29 0.59 -0.19
C LYS A 79 -19.77 -0.70 -0.84
N GLU A 80 -21.04 -1.06 -0.71
CA GLU A 80 -21.60 -2.30 -1.26
C GLU A 80 -21.51 -2.33 -2.78
N ILE A 81 -22.09 -1.34 -3.47
CA ILE A 81 -22.16 -1.34 -4.94
C ILE A 81 -20.78 -1.16 -5.58
N LEU A 82 -19.88 -0.39 -4.95
CA LEU A 82 -18.54 -0.16 -5.50
C LEU A 82 -17.59 -1.33 -5.21
N SER A 83 -17.91 -2.19 -4.24
CA SER A 83 -17.13 -3.41 -3.95
C SER A 83 -17.64 -4.63 -4.69
N TRP A 84 -18.96 -4.84 -4.69
CA TRP A 84 -19.61 -6.06 -5.16
C TRP A 84 -20.41 -5.85 -6.45
N GLY A 85 -20.90 -4.64 -6.71
CA GLY A 85 -21.82 -4.34 -7.80
C GLY A 85 -23.27 -4.64 -7.42
N LYS A 86 -23.99 -5.34 -8.29
CA LYS A 86 -25.41 -5.66 -8.14
C LYS A 86 -25.62 -7.17 -8.01
N GLU A 87 -26.37 -7.58 -6.98
CA GLU A 87 -26.74 -8.98 -6.78
C GLU A 87 -27.51 -9.55 -7.98
N GLY A 88 -27.19 -10.79 -8.36
CA GLY A 88 -27.71 -11.47 -9.54
C GLY A 88 -27.15 -10.97 -10.88
N VAL A 89 -26.26 -9.98 -10.87
CA VAL A 89 -25.57 -9.48 -12.08
C VAL A 89 -24.07 -9.63 -11.95
N THR A 90 -23.49 -9.10 -10.86
CA THR A 90 -22.05 -9.15 -10.62
C THR A 90 -21.68 -10.10 -9.49
N TYR A 91 -22.56 -10.33 -8.52
CA TYR A 91 -22.31 -11.31 -7.47
C TYR A 91 -23.61 -12.02 -7.09
N GLU A 92 -23.47 -13.15 -6.42
CA GLU A 92 -24.57 -13.90 -5.81
C GLU A 92 -24.19 -14.37 -4.42
N VAL A 93 -25.18 -14.75 -3.60
CA VAL A 93 -24.96 -15.31 -2.27
C VAL A 93 -25.16 -16.81 -2.32
N VAL A 94 -24.07 -17.56 -2.21
CA VAL A 94 -24.07 -19.03 -2.19
C VAL A 94 -23.66 -19.49 -0.80
N ASN A 95 -24.53 -20.25 -0.12
CA ASN A 95 -24.31 -20.73 1.24
C ASN A 95 -23.96 -19.61 2.25
N GLY A 96 -24.60 -18.45 2.09
CA GLY A 96 -24.37 -17.28 2.95
C GLY A 96 -23.06 -16.52 2.70
N LYS A 97 -22.29 -16.88 1.66
CA LYS A 97 -21.10 -16.14 1.23
C LYS A 97 -21.33 -15.50 -0.13
N LYS A 98 -20.91 -14.24 -0.28
CA LYS A 98 -20.92 -13.55 -1.58
C LYS A 98 -19.83 -14.12 -2.50
N GLN A 99 -20.17 -14.37 -3.75
CA GLN A 99 -19.27 -14.86 -4.79
C GLN A 99 -19.52 -14.06 -6.07
N PHE A 100 -18.46 -13.71 -6.80
CA PHE A 100 -18.62 -13.04 -8.09
C PHE A 100 -19.14 -13.99 -9.16
N ILE A 101 -20.07 -13.50 -9.96
CA ILE A 101 -20.56 -14.20 -11.15
C ILE A 101 -19.55 -13.97 -12.27
N MET A 102 -18.76 -15.00 -12.58
CA MET A 102 -17.74 -14.94 -13.64
C MET A 102 -18.38 -15.04 -15.02
N ASP A 103 -17.74 -14.48 -16.05
CA ASP A 103 -18.13 -14.77 -17.43
C ASP A 103 -17.73 -16.19 -17.87
N ASP A 104 -18.10 -16.57 -19.10
CA ASP A 104 -17.81 -17.87 -19.69
C ASP A 104 -16.30 -18.21 -19.79
N LYS A 105 -15.42 -17.21 -19.64
CA LYS A 105 -13.96 -17.34 -19.67
C LYS A 105 -13.35 -17.31 -18.27
N GLY A 106 -14.16 -17.17 -17.22
CA GLY A 106 -13.69 -17.02 -15.84
C GLY A 106 -13.26 -15.58 -15.49
N THR A 107 -13.63 -14.59 -16.29
CA THR A 107 -13.31 -13.18 -16.05
C THR A 107 -14.22 -12.61 -14.96
N PRO A 108 -13.67 -11.98 -13.90
CA PRO A 108 -14.49 -11.41 -12.86
C PRO A 108 -15.17 -10.10 -13.29
N PRO A 109 -16.35 -9.77 -12.75
CA PRO A 109 -17.06 -8.52 -12.97
C PRO A 109 -16.24 -7.26 -12.67
N ARG A 110 -15.23 -7.35 -11.80
CA ARG A 110 -14.23 -6.31 -11.58
C ARG A 110 -13.55 -5.87 -12.86
N ASN A 111 -13.18 -6.81 -13.73
CA ASN A 111 -12.51 -6.52 -15.00
C ASN A 111 -13.51 -6.08 -16.08
N LEU A 112 -14.75 -6.57 -16.02
CA LEU A 112 -15.78 -6.26 -17.01
C LEU A 112 -16.41 -4.88 -16.81
N TYR A 113 -16.62 -4.48 -15.55
CA TYR A 113 -17.40 -3.29 -15.19
C TYR A 113 -16.63 -2.26 -14.35
N GLY A 114 -15.39 -2.56 -13.94
CA GLY A 114 -14.59 -1.65 -13.12
C GLY A 114 -14.98 -1.61 -11.64
N ILE A 115 -15.83 -2.51 -11.16
CA ILE A 115 -16.16 -2.56 -9.72
C ILE A 115 -14.91 -2.89 -8.90
N GLY A 116 -14.66 -2.18 -7.81
CA GLY A 116 -13.45 -2.38 -7.01
C GLY A 116 -12.14 -2.03 -7.73
N THR A 117 -12.17 -1.21 -8.79
CA THR A 117 -10.95 -0.61 -9.38
C THR A 117 -10.61 0.73 -8.74
N TYR A 118 -9.31 1.05 -8.68
CA TYR A 118 -8.82 2.33 -8.21
C TYR A 118 -9.50 3.49 -8.95
N GLY A 119 -10.02 4.46 -8.20
CA GLY A 119 -10.70 5.63 -8.74
C GLY A 119 -12.22 5.53 -8.85
N LEU A 120 -12.83 4.42 -8.42
CA LEU A 120 -14.30 4.31 -8.30
C LEU A 120 -14.79 4.11 -6.86
N TYR A 121 -13.93 3.88 -5.89
CA TYR A 121 -14.30 3.72 -4.48
C TYR A 121 -13.45 4.59 -3.55
N GLN A 122 -13.97 4.88 -2.35
CA GLN A 122 -13.21 5.43 -1.23
C GLN A 122 -13.12 4.44 -0.06
N VAL A 123 -14.15 3.63 0.11
CA VAL A 123 -14.16 2.48 1.04
C VAL A 123 -14.51 1.24 0.23
N VAL A 124 -13.74 0.18 0.44
CA VAL A 124 -14.00 -1.13 -0.18
C VAL A 124 -14.31 -2.14 0.91
N ASP A 125 -15.17 -3.10 0.60
CA ASP A 125 -15.34 -4.31 1.39
C ASP A 125 -14.15 -5.24 1.17
N PRO A 126 -13.32 -5.53 2.18
CA PRO A 126 -12.17 -6.42 2.01
C PRO A 126 -12.56 -7.80 1.49
N GLU A 127 -13.74 -8.30 1.87
CA GLU A 127 -14.25 -9.60 1.42
C GLU A 127 -14.46 -9.65 -0.10
N SER A 128 -14.77 -8.51 -0.74
CA SER A 128 -14.86 -8.41 -2.20
C SER A 128 -13.51 -8.58 -2.90
N ASN A 129 -12.39 -8.34 -2.22
CA ASN A 129 -11.07 -8.67 -2.76
C ASN A 129 -10.77 -10.14 -2.53
N GLU A 130 -11.08 -10.65 -1.32
CA GLU A 130 -10.85 -12.03 -0.93
C GLU A 130 -11.64 -13.03 -1.78
N ALA A 131 -12.84 -12.67 -2.24
CA ALA A 131 -13.68 -13.51 -3.10
C ALA A 131 -13.09 -13.80 -4.50
N LEU A 132 -12.01 -13.12 -4.89
CA LEU A 132 -11.27 -13.39 -6.12
C LEU A 132 -10.11 -14.38 -5.93
N TYR A 133 -9.84 -14.80 -4.70
CA TYR A 133 -8.72 -15.66 -4.36
C TYR A 133 -9.20 -16.99 -3.78
N THR A 134 -8.32 -17.99 -3.81
CA THR A 134 -8.57 -19.26 -3.12
C THR A 134 -8.60 -19.05 -1.60
N GLU A 135 -9.28 -19.95 -0.88
CA GLU A 135 -9.26 -19.91 0.59
C GLU A 135 -7.84 -20.05 1.16
N GLU A 136 -6.94 -20.75 0.47
CA GLU A 136 -5.53 -20.85 0.84
C GLU A 136 -4.85 -19.49 0.79
N ASN A 137 -5.01 -18.75 -0.31
CA ASN A 137 -4.45 -17.42 -0.44
C ASN A 137 -5.03 -16.44 0.59
N VAL A 138 -6.34 -16.48 0.84
CA VAL A 138 -6.98 -15.61 1.85
C VAL A 138 -6.41 -15.89 3.25
N ARG A 139 -6.23 -17.16 3.64
CA ARG A 139 -5.64 -17.51 4.94
C ARG A 139 -4.21 -16.97 5.07
N GLU A 140 -3.38 -17.18 4.06
CA GLU A 140 -1.99 -16.72 4.07
C GLU A 140 -1.88 -15.19 4.04
N ALA A 141 -2.72 -14.50 3.26
CA ALA A 141 -2.76 -13.04 3.24
C ALA A 141 -3.18 -12.45 4.60
N ARG A 142 -4.17 -13.06 5.26
CA ARG A 142 -4.58 -12.66 6.63
C ARG A 142 -3.49 -12.94 7.66
N LYS A 143 -2.75 -14.05 7.52
CA LYS A 143 -1.56 -14.33 8.35
C LYS A 143 -0.51 -13.24 8.19
N ALA A 144 -0.25 -12.78 6.96
CA ALA A 144 0.70 -11.70 6.69
C ALA A 144 0.35 -10.37 7.37
N ILE A 145 -0.94 -10.05 7.52
CA ILE A 145 -1.40 -8.83 8.20
C ILE A 145 -0.89 -8.80 9.66
N ASN A 146 -0.82 -9.95 10.33
CA ASN A 146 -0.33 -10.04 11.72
C ASN A 146 1.16 -9.68 11.83
N TYR A 147 1.91 -9.75 10.73
CA TYR A 147 3.31 -9.37 10.69
C TYR A 147 3.52 -7.91 10.32
N LEU A 148 2.47 -7.12 10.08
CA LEU A 148 2.65 -5.68 9.87
C LEU A 148 2.90 -4.96 11.20
N GLU A 149 3.71 -3.91 11.16
CA GLU A 149 3.76 -2.91 12.23
C GLU A 149 2.36 -2.36 12.54
N ASP A 150 2.14 -1.92 13.77
CA ASP A 150 0.81 -1.42 14.15
C ASP A 150 0.57 0.00 13.61
N ARG A 151 1.63 0.81 13.56
CA ARG A 151 1.58 2.23 13.18
C ARG A 151 2.22 2.44 11.82
N ALA A 152 1.62 3.32 11.01
CA ALA A 152 2.24 3.78 9.77
C ALA A 152 3.39 4.75 10.06
N ASN A 153 4.40 4.75 9.18
CA ASN A 153 5.47 5.74 9.24
C ASN A 153 4.87 7.15 9.10
N PRO A 154 5.15 8.08 10.04
CA PRO A 154 4.62 9.44 9.99
C PRO A 154 4.87 10.20 8.70
N LEU A 155 5.99 9.94 8.03
CA LEU A 155 6.35 10.58 6.76
C LEU A 155 5.27 10.45 5.67
N HIS A 156 4.39 9.46 5.77
CA HIS A 156 3.30 9.24 4.82
C HIS A 156 2.11 10.20 4.98
N TRP A 157 2.01 10.95 6.08
CA TRP A 157 0.86 11.81 6.38
C TRP A 157 1.26 13.17 6.97
N LEU A 158 2.54 13.55 6.92
CA LEU A 158 2.98 14.89 7.32
C LEU A 158 2.43 15.95 6.34
N PRO A 159 1.68 16.95 6.82
CA PRO A 159 1.21 18.05 5.99
C PRO A 159 2.32 19.09 5.90
N LEU A 160 3.24 18.90 4.95
CA LEU A 160 4.31 19.86 4.68
C LEU A 160 3.71 21.15 4.12
N ASN A 161 4.25 22.30 4.53
CA ASN A 161 3.96 23.58 3.88
C ASN A 161 4.83 23.77 2.62
N GLU A 162 4.62 24.87 1.88
CA GLU A 162 5.35 25.14 0.62
C GLU A 162 6.88 25.17 0.81
N ALA A 163 7.37 25.87 1.85
CA ALA A 163 8.80 25.96 2.14
C ALA A 163 9.40 24.60 2.54
N GLU A 164 8.68 23.82 3.36
CA GLU A 164 9.07 22.47 3.77
C GLU A 164 9.11 21.51 2.55
N THR A 165 8.16 21.66 1.63
CA THR A 165 8.08 20.89 0.37
C THR A 165 9.26 21.22 -0.55
N GLU A 166 9.64 22.48 -0.65
CA GLU A 166 10.80 22.90 -1.43
C GLU A 166 12.11 22.33 -0.86
N ILE A 167 12.31 22.40 0.45
CA ILE A 167 13.45 21.78 1.16
C ILE A 167 13.47 20.27 0.89
N GLN A 168 12.32 19.59 1.02
CA GLN A 168 12.19 18.16 0.75
C GLN A 168 12.59 17.83 -0.70
N SER A 169 12.12 18.61 -1.67
CA SER A 169 12.39 18.37 -3.09
C SER A 169 13.88 18.52 -3.41
N GLN A 170 14.53 19.58 -2.92
CA GLN A 170 15.93 19.90 -3.20
C GLN A 170 16.89 18.95 -2.46
N LEU A 171 16.75 18.85 -1.13
CA LEU A 171 17.65 18.04 -0.30
C LEU A 171 17.30 16.56 -0.38
N GLY A 172 16.01 16.22 -0.28
CA GLY A 172 15.56 14.84 -0.21
C GLY A 172 15.93 14.03 -1.46
N THR A 173 15.77 14.61 -2.67
CA THR A 173 16.14 13.92 -3.92
C THR A 173 17.65 13.69 -4.02
N THR A 174 18.44 14.72 -3.69
CA THR A 174 19.90 14.66 -3.72
C THR A 174 20.44 13.64 -2.73
N ILE A 175 19.99 13.72 -1.47
CA ILE A 175 20.38 12.80 -0.40
C ILE A 175 19.97 11.37 -0.77
N LYS A 176 18.73 11.15 -1.23
CA LYS A 176 18.25 9.82 -1.62
C LYS A 176 19.12 9.22 -2.72
N THR A 177 19.44 10.00 -3.76
CA THR A 177 20.27 9.54 -4.88
C THR A 177 21.65 9.13 -4.39
N TYR A 178 22.28 9.96 -3.54
CA TYR A 178 23.57 9.66 -2.95
C TYR A 178 23.55 8.40 -2.10
N VAL A 179 22.57 8.29 -1.20
CA VAL A 179 22.38 7.14 -0.31
C VAL A 179 22.20 5.86 -1.12
N ASP A 180 21.33 5.86 -2.13
CA ASP A 180 21.08 4.68 -2.97
C ASP A 180 22.35 4.23 -3.72
N GLU A 181 23.13 5.19 -4.25
CA GLU A 181 24.40 4.91 -4.93
C GLU A 181 25.43 4.31 -3.96
N GLN A 182 25.63 4.92 -2.80
CA GLN A 182 26.61 4.46 -1.82
C GLN A 182 26.22 3.10 -1.23
N LEU A 183 24.94 2.88 -0.91
CA LEU A 183 24.44 1.57 -0.49
C LEU A 183 24.70 0.50 -1.56
N SER A 184 24.50 0.83 -2.83
CA SER A 184 24.81 -0.09 -3.93
C SER A 184 26.31 -0.43 -3.96
N LYS A 185 27.19 0.55 -3.76
CA LYS A 185 28.65 0.31 -3.68
C LYS A 185 29.03 -0.56 -2.48
N PHE A 186 28.43 -0.34 -1.31
CA PHE A 186 28.65 -1.20 -0.14
C PHE A 186 28.19 -2.64 -0.40
N MET A 187 27.00 -2.82 -1.00
CA MET A 187 26.46 -4.17 -1.31
C MET A 187 27.27 -4.92 -2.36
N LEU A 188 27.91 -4.20 -3.28
CA LEU A 188 28.74 -4.77 -4.35
C LEU A 188 30.23 -4.85 -3.98
N ASP A 189 30.58 -4.63 -2.71
CA ASP A 189 31.95 -4.60 -2.21
C ASP A 189 32.87 -3.60 -2.94
N GLN A 190 32.30 -2.57 -3.57
CA GLN A 190 33.03 -1.48 -4.24
C GLN A 190 33.43 -0.36 -3.26
N ARG A 191 32.82 -0.35 -2.08
CA ARG A 191 33.20 0.50 -0.94
C ARG A 191 33.20 -0.37 0.32
N PRO A 192 34.30 -0.43 1.09
CA PRO A 192 34.34 -1.26 2.28
C PRO A 192 33.54 -0.65 3.43
N LEU A 193 32.85 -1.48 4.22
CA LEU A 193 32.07 -1.03 5.39
C LEU A 193 32.91 -0.33 6.48
N SER A 194 34.24 -0.45 6.45
CA SER A 194 35.12 0.35 7.31
C SER A 194 35.02 1.85 7.06
N GLU A 195 34.47 2.28 5.91
CA GLU A 195 34.23 3.69 5.59
C GLU A 195 32.84 4.20 6.00
N TRP A 196 32.08 3.41 6.77
CA TRP A 196 30.71 3.77 7.16
C TRP A 196 30.60 5.16 7.82
N ASP A 197 31.53 5.49 8.73
CA ASP A 197 31.50 6.79 9.42
C ASP A 197 31.76 7.96 8.46
N ALA A 198 32.64 7.77 7.46
CA ALA A 198 32.87 8.76 6.42
C ALA A 198 31.62 8.96 5.56
N TYR A 199 30.96 7.87 5.18
CA TYR A 199 29.66 7.91 4.52
C TYR A 199 28.61 8.70 5.32
N VAL A 200 28.51 8.47 6.63
CA VAL A 200 27.59 9.24 7.49
C VAL A 200 27.92 10.74 7.46
N GLN A 201 29.20 11.13 7.48
CA GLN A 201 29.59 12.54 7.39
C GLN A 201 29.28 13.14 6.02
N GLU A 202 29.44 12.39 4.93
CA GLU A 202 29.06 12.83 3.58
C GLU A 202 27.55 13.10 3.50
N VAL A 203 26.72 12.20 4.03
CA VAL A 203 25.25 12.39 4.09
C VAL A 203 24.86 13.61 4.93
N LYS A 204 25.59 13.86 6.03
CA LYS A 204 25.43 15.09 6.83
C LYS A 204 25.82 16.35 6.08
N ALA A 205 26.93 16.32 5.33
CA ALA A 205 27.37 17.43 4.50
C ALA A 205 26.36 17.77 3.38
N LEU A 206 25.55 16.80 2.96
CA LEU A 206 24.41 17.02 2.03
C LEU A 206 23.17 17.64 2.69
N GLY A 207 23.19 17.90 4.01
CA GLY A 207 22.09 18.58 4.72
C GLY A 207 21.01 17.65 5.29
N VAL A 208 21.33 16.38 5.57
CA VAL A 208 20.33 15.45 6.16
C VAL A 208 19.79 15.93 7.51
N ASP A 209 20.61 16.64 8.30
CA ASP A 209 20.20 17.14 9.62
C ASP A 209 19.11 18.23 9.48
N ASP A 210 19.19 19.08 8.45
CA ASP A 210 18.15 20.08 8.14
C ASP A 210 16.86 19.40 7.68
N LEU A 211 16.97 18.34 6.87
CA LEU A 211 15.84 17.55 6.41
C LEU A 211 15.13 16.83 7.58
N ILE A 212 15.89 16.26 8.52
CA ILE A 212 15.35 15.63 9.74
C ILE A 212 14.62 16.66 10.59
N LYS A 213 15.24 17.81 10.86
CA LYS A 213 14.65 18.89 11.66
C LYS A 213 13.36 19.43 11.05
N MET A 214 13.30 19.52 9.72
CA MET A 214 12.09 19.88 9.00
C MET A 214 10.96 18.86 9.26
N TYR A 215 11.22 17.57 9.10
CA TYR A 215 10.22 16.54 9.36
C TYR A 215 9.77 16.50 10.83
N GLU A 216 10.68 16.68 11.79
CA GLU A 216 10.34 16.77 13.21
C GLU A 216 9.42 17.96 13.50
N THR A 217 9.67 19.10 12.86
CA THR A 217 8.83 20.30 13.01
C THR A 217 7.42 20.05 12.48
N ALA A 218 7.29 19.46 11.29
CA ALA A 218 6.01 19.10 10.70
C ALA A 218 5.26 18.06 11.55
N TYR A 219 5.96 17.05 12.07
CA TYR A 219 5.38 16.03 12.95
C TYR A 219 4.83 16.65 14.26
N ASN A 220 5.64 17.47 14.93
CA ASN A 220 5.27 18.13 16.18
C ASN A 220 4.06 19.08 16.01
N ARG A 221 3.88 19.67 14.82
CA ARG A 221 2.71 20.51 14.50
C ARG A 221 1.39 19.72 14.52
N ILE A 222 1.43 18.44 14.20
CA ILE A 222 0.24 17.56 14.20
C ILE A 222 0.00 17.00 15.61
N MET A 223 1.06 16.57 16.29
CA MET A 223 0.96 15.92 17.61
C MET A 223 0.55 16.85 18.76
N LYS A 224 0.66 18.18 18.57
CA LYS A 224 0.22 19.19 19.55
C LYS A 224 -1.25 19.61 19.41
N LYS A 225 -1.93 19.16 18.36
CA LYS A 225 -3.37 19.36 18.18
C LYS A 225 -4.14 18.21 18.80
#